data_AF-A0A7C9EIV2-F1
#
_entry.id   AF-A0A7C9EIV2-F1
#
_cell.length_a   1.000
_cell.length_b   1.000
_cell.length_c   1.000
_cell.angle_alpha   90.00
_cell.angle_beta   90.00
_cell.angle_gamma   90.00
#
_symmetry.space_group_name_H-M   'P 1'
#
loop_
_entity.id
_entity.type
_entity.pdbx_description
1 polymer ?
#
loop_
_entity_poly.entity_id
_entity_poly.type
_entity_poly.pdbx_seq_one_letter_code
_entity_poly.pdbx_strand_id
1 'polypeptide(L)'
;MDFTRVDTLLVRSAIDNARRDSTVDGREALAVAALLQFSEALQINIRTAIKENADMHKRFMPLAELILDWFTSKSLVRSILQVIGGDGSIKDSASPRLKQARWRVLDLESKLSQLINAIIANENNGTMSLEASNINGRWCIKSGIDPVANFNGLLLSSGSGTGNIIEPISAVPLNDQLLEAKSSVADAEVEVLSEITEKMKTDLDGMENLLRSVIELDVVNARASYGLTLGGTPPDLLLVDDENASFSPEIISPKENFSELSYSSRRQWKLCLPKVHHPLLLQQHRHYLQEARKDVADATAV
;
A
#
# COMPACT_ATOMS: atom_id res chain seq x y z
N MET A 1 4.51 6.13 16.50
CA MET A 1 4.78 5.19 15.39
C MET A 1 4.00 5.68 14.18
N ASP A 2 4.54 5.49 12.98
CA ASP A 2 3.90 5.90 11.73
C ASP A 2 3.51 4.66 10.92
N PHE A 3 2.20 4.41 10.82
CA PHE A 3 1.61 3.28 10.09
C PHE A 3 1.15 3.66 8.67
N THR A 4 1.26 4.95 8.29
CA THR A 4 0.75 5.46 6.99
C THR A 4 1.40 4.81 5.77
N ARG A 5 2.58 4.21 5.96
CA ARG A 5 3.35 3.55 4.89
C ARG A 5 2.90 2.11 4.62
N VAL A 6 1.99 1.56 5.42
CA VAL A 6 1.45 0.20 5.27
C VAL A 6 0.04 0.27 4.68
N ASP A 7 -0.08 -0.04 3.38
CA ASP A 7 -1.39 -0.14 2.73
C ASP A 7 -2.04 -1.49 3.04
N THR A 8 -2.87 -1.50 4.08
CA THR A 8 -3.52 -2.73 4.57
C THR A 8 -4.52 -3.35 3.57
N LEU A 9 -5.07 -2.56 2.64
CA LEU A 9 -6.00 -3.06 1.62
C LEU A 9 -5.24 -3.80 0.53
N LEU A 10 -4.15 -3.22 0.03
CA LEU A 10 -3.29 -3.87 -0.96
C LEU A 10 -2.62 -5.12 -0.39
N VAL A 11 -2.14 -5.10 0.86
CA VAL A 11 -1.58 -6.31 1.48
C VAL A 11 -2.63 -7.41 1.58
N ARG A 12 -3.85 -7.09 2.01
CA ARG A 12 -4.94 -8.09 2.10
C ARG A 12 -5.27 -8.66 0.73
N SER A 13 -5.40 -7.79 -0.28
CA SER A 13 -5.63 -8.20 -1.67
C SER A 13 -4.54 -9.14 -2.18
N ALA A 14 -3.26 -8.81 -1.90
CA ALA A 14 -2.11 -9.64 -2.24
C ALA A 14 -2.19 -11.05 -1.62
N ILE A 15 -2.53 -11.11 -0.32
CA ILE A 15 -2.67 -12.39 0.41
C ILE A 15 -3.84 -13.20 -0.16
N ASP A 16 -4.98 -12.56 -0.41
CA ASP A 16 -6.17 -13.23 -0.95
C ASP A 16 -5.92 -13.75 -2.37
N ASN A 17 -5.25 -12.98 -3.22
CA ASN A 17 -4.86 -13.38 -4.58
C ASN A 17 -3.91 -14.58 -4.53
N ALA A 18 -2.85 -14.50 -3.75
CA ALA A 18 -1.89 -15.59 -3.59
C ALA A 18 -2.56 -16.86 -3.03
N ARG A 19 -3.51 -16.73 -2.08
CA ARG A 19 -4.27 -17.86 -1.51
C ARG A 19 -5.21 -18.52 -2.52
N ARG A 20 -5.67 -17.78 -3.55
CA ARG A 20 -6.53 -18.26 -4.63
C ARG A 20 -5.76 -18.66 -5.89
N ASP A 21 -4.44 -18.84 -5.78
CA ASP A 21 -3.54 -19.12 -6.91
C ASP A 21 -3.62 -18.07 -8.03
N SER A 22 -4.08 -16.86 -7.71
CA SER A 22 -4.13 -15.71 -8.63
C SER A 22 -2.85 -14.91 -8.51
N THR A 23 -2.38 -14.35 -9.63
CA THR A 23 -1.15 -13.55 -9.66
C THR A 23 -1.30 -12.26 -8.90
N VAL A 24 -0.36 -11.97 -8.01
CA VAL A 24 -0.27 -10.71 -7.27
C VAL A 24 0.23 -9.60 -8.20
N ASP A 25 -0.37 -8.42 -8.14
CA ASP A 25 0.08 -7.27 -8.93
C ASP A 25 1.32 -6.57 -8.33
N GLY A 26 1.96 -5.69 -9.09
CA GLY A 26 3.17 -5.01 -8.63
C GLY A 26 2.97 -4.10 -7.42
N ARG A 27 1.81 -3.44 -7.28
CA ARG A 27 1.50 -2.57 -6.13
C ARG A 27 1.19 -3.39 -4.88
N GLU A 28 0.45 -4.48 -5.04
CA GLU A 28 0.19 -5.48 -4.02
C GLU A 28 1.50 -6.07 -3.48
N ALA A 29 2.42 -6.47 -4.36
CA ALA A 29 3.74 -6.96 -3.98
C ALA A 29 4.54 -5.90 -3.18
N LEU A 30 4.55 -4.64 -3.63
CA LEU A 30 5.21 -3.56 -2.89
C LEU A 30 4.59 -3.32 -1.51
N ALA A 31 3.27 -3.38 -1.39
CA ALA A 31 2.59 -3.22 -0.11
C ALA A 31 3.00 -4.32 0.88
N VAL A 32 3.14 -5.56 0.42
CA VAL A 32 3.66 -6.69 1.22
C VAL A 32 5.11 -6.43 1.63
N ALA A 33 5.96 -5.95 0.71
CA ALA A 33 7.34 -5.60 1.05
C ALA A 33 7.39 -4.48 2.11
N ALA A 34 6.53 -3.46 2.00
CA ALA A 34 6.45 -2.38 2.96
C ALA A 34 6.02 -2.86 4.36
N LEU A 35 5.05 -3.78 4.44
CA LEU A 35 4.66 -4.41 5.71
C LEU A 35 5.83 -5.16 6.37
N LEU A 36 6.57 -5.96 5.61
CA LEU A 36 7.71 -6.74 6.12
C LEU A 36 8.88 -5.84 6.53
N GLN A 37 9.12 -4.75 5.79
CA GLN A 37 10.13 -3.76 6.17
C GLN A 37 9.73 -2.99 7.42
N PHE A 38 8.45 -2.66 7.57
CA PHE A 38 7.92 -2.02 8.78
C PHE A 38 8.12 -2.90 10.00
N SER A 39 7.78 -4.20 9.91
CA SER A 39 7.94 -5.14 11.01
C SER A 39 9.42 -5.31 11.42
N GLU A 40 10.30 -5.46 10.43
CA GLU A 40 11.75 -5.55 10.68
C GLU A 40 12.30 -4.27 11.34
N ALA A 41 11.93 -3.10 10.82
CA ALA A 41 12.38 -1.83 11.40
C ALA A 41 11.91 -1.66 12.84
N LEU A 42 10.67 -2.04 13.15
CA LEU A 42 10.15 -1.94 14.51
C LEU A 42 10.83 -2.92 15.47
N GLN A 43 11.10 -4.15 15.01
CA GLN A 43 11.90 -5.12 15.79
C GLN A 43 13.30 -4.58 16.11
N ILE A 44 13.98 -3.97 15.13
CA ILE A 44 15.31 -3.37 15.34
C ILE A 44 15.22 -2.26 16.38
N ASN A 45 14.25 -1.36 16.25
CA ASN A 45 14.07 -0.24 17.18
C ASN A 45 13.84 -0.72 18.61
N ILE A 46 12.98 -1.73 18.81
CA ILE A 46 12.71 -2.31 20.13
C ILE A 46 13.95 -3.00 20.70
N ARG A 47 14.66 -3.80 19.90
CA ARG A 47 15.91 -4.44 20.34
C ARG A 47 16.95 -3.42 20.77
N THR A 48 17.10 -2.32 20.02
CA THR A 48 18.04 -1.24 20.35
C THR A 48 17.65 -0.55 21.65
N ALA A 49 16.37 -0.18 21.83
CA ALA A 49 15.90 0.45 23.05
C ALA A 49 16.08 -0.43 24.30
N ILE A 50 15.85 -1.74 24.18
CA ILE A 50 16.07 -2.69 25.28
C ILE A 50 17.56 -2.83 25.61
N LYS A 51 18.44 -2.82 24.60
CA LYS A 51 19.89 -2.86 24.80
C LYS A 51 20.42 -1.61 25.50
N GLU A 52 19.87 -0.43 25.16
CA GLU A 52 20.25 0.84 25.78
C GLU A 52 19.76 0.96 27.22
N ASN A 53 18.57 0.41 27.52
CA ASN A 53 18.01 0.42 28.87
C ASN A 53 17.14 -0.83 29.12
N ALA A 54 17.61 -1.72 29.99
CA ALA A 54 16.95 -2.98 30.31
C ALA A 54 15.53 -2.81 30.89
N ASP A 55 15.23 -1.69 31.56
CA ASP A 55 13.89 -1.43 32.07
C ASP A 55 12.88 -1.12 30.96
N MET A 56 13.33 -0.76 29.75
CA MET A 56 12.44 -0.54 28.61
C MET A 56 11.71 -1.81 28.21
N HIS A 57 12.33 -2.98 28.39
CA HIS A 57 11.65 -4.26 28.16
C HIS A 57 10.36 -4.33 28.99
N LYS A 58 10.45 -4.07 30.30
CA LYS A 58 9.29 -4.11 31.21
C LYS A 58 8.25 -3.06 30.85
N ARG A 59 8.67 -1.87 30.40
CA ARG A 59 7.75 -0.78 30.01
C ARG A 59 6.97 -1.09 28.73
N PHE A 60 7.58 -1.83 27.80
CA PHE A 60 6.96 -2.17 26.53
C PHE A 60 6.17 -3.47 26.57
N MET A 61 6.23 -4.23 27.66
CA MET A 61 5.40 -5.42 27.82
C MET A 61 3.90 -5.07 27.87
N PRO A 62 3.03 -5.89 27.26
CA PRO A 62 3.32 -7.13 26.54
C PRO A 62 3.72 -6.95 25.05
N LEU A 63 3.67 -5.72 24.52
CA LEU A 63 3.88 -5.45 23.10
C LEU A 63 5.29 -5.79 22.60
N ALA A 64 6.31 -5.66 23.45
CA ALA A 64 7.68 -6.01 23.08
C ALA A 64 7.81 -7.47 22.66
N GLU A 65 7.26 -8.41 23.42
CA GLU A 65 7.31 -9.85 23.07
C GLU A 65 6.58 -10.12 21.76
N LEU A 66 5.38 -9.57 21.61
CA LEU A 66 4.58 -9.72 20.40
C LEU A 66 5.32 -9.20 19.16
N ILE A 67 5.95 -8.03 19.25
CA ILE A 67 6.68 -7.44 18.11
C ILE A 67 7.96 -8.21 17.80
N LEU A 68 8.69 -8.66 18.83
CA LEU A 68 9.93 -9.41 18.64
C LEU A 68 9.72 -10.79 18.02
N ASP A 69 8.50 -11.36 18.15
CA ASP A 69 8.09 -12.63 17.54
C ASP A 69 7.49 -12.46 16.13
N TRP A 70 7.32 -11.24 15.65
CA TRP A 70 6.76 -11.00 14.32
C TRP A 70 7.53 -11.68 13.19
N PHE A 71 6.75 -12.21 12.24
CA PHE A 71 7.27 -12.76 10.99
C PHE A 71 8.07 -11.71 10.21
N THR A 72 9.20 -12.14 9.65
CA THR A 72 10.04 -11.32 8.76
C THR A 72 10.59 -12.18 7.62
N SER A 73 10.69 -11.60 6.42
CA SER A 73 11.27 -12.28 5.26
C SER A 73 12.09 -11.32 4.40
N LYS A 74 13.40 -11.27 4.67
CA LYS A 74 14.33 -10.42 3.91
C LYS A 74 14.52 -10.89 2.48
N SER A 75 14.41 -12.21 2.24
CA SER A 75 14.52 -12.81 0.91
C SER A 75 13.36 -12.40 0.02
N LEU A 76 12.13 -12.38 0.56
CA LEU A 76 10.94 -11.96 -0.16
C LEU A 76 11.00 -10.46 -0.47
N VAL A 77 11.29 -9.62 0.53
CA VAL A 77 11.46 -8.16 0.35
C VAL A 77 12.50 -7.87 -0.74
N ARG A 78 13.66 -8.54 -0.70
CA ARG A 78 14.70 -8.36 -1.72
C ARG A 78 14.23 -8.79 -3.11
N SER A 79 13.54 -9.94 -3.20
CA SER A 79 13.00 -10.45 -4.47
C SER A 79 12.03 -9.44 -5.09
N ILE A 80 11.10 -8.89 -4.30
CA ILE A 80 10.13 -7.89 -4.76
C ILE A 80 10.84 -6.62 -5.21
N LEU A 81 11.71 -6.04 -4.38
CA LEU A 81 12.36 -4.77 -4.70
C LEU A 81 13.37 -4.87 -5.85
N GLN A 82 13.88 -6.07 -6.16
CA GLN A 82 14.75 -6.28 -7.32
C GLN A 82 13.99 -6.21 -8.65
N VAL A 83 12.73 -6.66 -8.66
CA VAL A 83 11.94 -6.80 -9.91
C VAL A 83 10.84 -5.74 -10.06
N ILE A 84 10.36 -5.14 -8.97
CA ILE A 84 9.31 -4.11 -8.98
C ILE A 84 9.90 -2.71 -8.70
N GLY A 85 9.46 -1.72 -9.48
CA GLY A 85 9.75 -0.28 -9.36
C GLY A 85 8.99 0.38 -8.21
N GLY A 86 9.29 1.64 -7.91
CA GLY A 86 8.61 2.36 -6.81
C GLY A 86 7.14 2.70 -7.07
N ASP A 87 6.72 2.65 -8.34
CA ASP A 87 5.36 2.93 -8.83
C ASP A 87 4.50 1.66 -9.00
N GLY A 88 5.07 0.49 -8.72
CA GLY A 88 4.44 -0.82 -8.98
C GLY A 88 4.68 -1.37 -10.38
N SER A 89 5.46 -0.68 -11.23
CA SER A 89 5.84 -1.20 -12.55
C SER A 89 6.89 -2.30 -12.42
N ILE A 90 6.88 -3.27 -13.35
CA ILE A 90 7.94 -4.29 -13.40
C ILE A 90 9.16 -3.69 -14.09
N LYS A 91 10.34 -3.83 -13.49
CA LYS A 91 11.61 -3.31 -14.00
C LYS A 91 12.08 -4.13 -15.21
N ASP A 92 12.77 -3.48 -16.15
CA ASP A 92 13.44 -4.18 -17.25
C ASP A 92 14.49 -5.19 -16.77
N SER A 93 15.08 -4.97 -15.59
CA SER A 93 16.03 -5.87 -14.97
C SER A 93 15.38 -7.12 -14.34
N ALA A 94 14.05 -7.21 -14.33
CA ALA A 94 13.35 -8.33 -13.72
C ALA A 94 13.59 -9.65 -14.47
N SER A 95 13.65 -9.61 -15.80
CA SER A 95 13.91 -10.78 -16.63
C SER A 95 14.58 -10.39 -17.94
N PRO A 96 15.59 -11.14 -18.43
CA PRO A 96 16.18 -10.90 -19.74
C PRO A 96 15.14 -11.03 -20.86
N ARG A 97 14.16 -11.94 -20.71
CA ARG A 97 13.05 -12.12 -21.65
C ARG A 97 12.18 -10.88 -21.72
N LEU A 98 11.79 -10.32 -20.57
CA LEU A 98 10.99 -9.09 -20.50
C LEU A 98 11.72 -7.92 -21.16
N LYS A 99 13.02 -7.75 -20.85
CA LYS A 99 13.85 -6.72 -21.46
C LYS A 99 13.89 -6.84 -22.98
N GLN A 100 14.09 -8.06 -23.50
CA GLN A 100 14.14 -8.32 -24.93
C GLN A 100 12.78 -8.04 -25.60
N ALA A 101 11.68 -8.45 -24.98
CA ALA A 101 10.33 -8.22 -25.49
C ALA A 101 10.01 -6.72 -25.55
N ARG A 102 10.30 -5.96 -24.48
CA ARG A 102 10.12 -4.50 -24.45
C ARG A 102 10.98 -3.78 -25.48
N TRP A 103 12.23 -4.21 -25.65
CA TRP A 103 13.10 -3.67 -26.70
C TRP A 103 12.54 -3.92 -28.11
N ARG A 104 12.01 -5.13 -28.36
CA ARG A 104 11.37 -5.48 -29.64
C ARG A 104 10.14 -4.61 -29.92
N VAL A 105 9.33 -4.31 -28.90
CA VAL A 105 8.21 -3.37 -29.02
C VAL A 105 8.71 -1.99 -29.44
N LEU A 106 9.71 -1.43 -28.74
CA LEU A 106 10.26 -0.11 -29.07
C LEU A 106 10.87 -0.04 -30.48
N ASP A 107 11.59 -1.08 -30.91
CA ASP A 107 12.16 -1.16 -32.26
C ASP A 107 11.08 -1.22 -33.34
N LEU A 108 10.03 -2.01 -33.14
CA LEU A 108 8.90 -2.10 -34.06
C LEU A 108 8.08 -0.81 -34.11
N GLU A 109 7.83 -0.15 -32.98
CA GLU A 109 7.14 1.14 -32.93
C GLU A 109 7.93 2.23 -33.66
N SER A 110 9.26 2.25 -33.51
CA SER A 110 10.14 3.18 -34.24
C SER A 110 10.08 2.94 -35.75
N LYS A 111 10.15 1.68 -36.19
CA LYS A 111 10.04 1.30 -37.61
C LYS A 111 8.67 1.65 -38.20
N LEU A 112 7.59 1.38 -37.48
CA LEU A 112 6.23 1.71 -37.89
C LEU A 112 6.02 3.22 -37.99
N SER A 113 6.50 3.98 -37.01
CA SER A 113 6.43 5.44 -37.02
C SER A 113 7.19 6.02 -38.23
N GLN A 114 8.41 5.56 -38.48
CA GLN A 114 9.20 5.99 -39.66
C GLN A 114 8.50 5.62 -40.98
N LEU A 115 7.99 4.40 -41.10
CA LEU A 115 7.27 3.94 -42.29
C LEU A 115 6.03 4.78 -42.54
N ILE A 116 5.20 5.01 -41.52
CA ILE A 116 3.97 5.80 -41.67
C ILE A 116 4.27 7.25 -42.01
N ASN A 117 5.25 7.86 -41.34
CA ASN A 117 5.65 9.23 -41.64
C ASN A 117 6.20 9.37 -43.08
N ALA A 118 6.93 8.37 -43.58
CA ALA A 118 7.40 8.34 -44.96
C ALA A 118 6.24 8.23 -45.96
N ILE A 119 5.22 7.43 -45.66
CA ILE A 119 4.02 7.34 -46.50
C ILE A 119 3.25 8.66 -46.50
N ILE A 120 3.03 9.25 -45.33
CA ILE A 120 2.38 10.55 -45.19
C ILE A 120 3.14 11.61 -45.99
N ALA A 121 4.47 11.68 -45.86
CA ALA A 121 5.29 12.66 -46.57
C ALA A 121 5.22 12.51 -48.10
N ASN A 122 5.17 11.28 -48.61
CA ASN A 122 5.07 11.02 -50.05
C ASN A 122 3.70 11.38 -50.63
N GLU A 123 2.63 11.33 -49.83
CA GLU A 123 1.27 11.65 -50.27
C GLU A 123 0.83 13.09 -49.99
N ASN A 124 1.63 13.86 -49.24
CA ASN A 124 1.27 15.21 -48.81
C ASN A 124 1.35 16.23 -49.96
N ASN A 125 0.35 16.20 -50.86
CA ASN A 125 0.17 17.14 -51.97
C ASN A 125 -0.57 18.43 -51.55
N GLY A 126 -0.56 18.78 -50.26
CA GLY A 126 -1.04 20.08 -49.75
C GLY A 126 -2.56 20.23 -49.56
N THR A 127 -3.37 19.19 -49.80
CA THR A 127 -4.85 19.25 -49.73
C THR A 127 -5.47 18.42 -48.61
N MET A 128 -4.72 17.53 -47.94
CA MET A 128 -5.23 16.66 -46.87
C MET A 128 -4.37 16.74 -45.60
N SER A 129 -5.03 16.80 -44.44
CA SER A 129 -4.39 16.56 -43.15
C SER A 129 -4.32 15.05 -42.92
N LEU A 130 -3.11 14.51 -42.94
CA LEU A 130 -2.80 13.12 -42.63
C LEU A 130 -1.95 13.09 -41.36
N GLU A 131 -2.36 12.28 -40.38
CA GLU A 131 -1.66 12.16 -39.10
C GLU A 131 -1.41 10.69 -38.76
N ALA A 132 -0.20 10.39 -38.29
CA ALA A 132 0.12 9.09 -37.71
C ALA A 132 -0.63 8.93 -36.37
N SER A 133 -1.32 7.81 -36.20
CA SER A 133 -2.11 7.53 -35.00
C SER A 133 -1.95 6.08 -34.57
N ASN A 134 -1.95 5.84 -33.26
CA ASN A 134 -2.02 4.49 -32.71
C ASN A 134 -3.46 4.21 -32.26
N ILE A 135 -4.09 3.19 -32.84
CA ILE A 135 -5.49 2.82 -32.58
C ILE A 135 -5.53 1.35 -32.21
N ASN A 136 -5.98 1.07 -30.98
CA ASN A 136 -6.03 -0.29 -30.42
C ASN A 136 -4.71 -1.05 -30.56
N GLY A 137 -3.57 -0.36 -30.42
CA GLY A 137 -2.24 -0.96 -30.53
C GLY A 137 -1.70 -1.08 -31.95
N ARG A 138 -2.49 -0.75 -32.99
CA ARG A 138 -2.05 -0.75 -34.40
C ARG A 138 -1.72 0.66 -34.85
N TRP A 139 -0.60 0.80 -35.55
CA TRP A 139 -0.19 2.06 -36.14
C TRP A 139 -0.91 2.28 -37.47
N CYS A 140 -1.61 3.40 -37.57
CA CYS A 140 -2.53 3.74 -38.64
C CYS A 140 -2.33 5.19 -39.09
N ILE A 141 -2.90 5.53 -40.24
CA ILE A 141 -3.01 6.91 -40.73
C ILE A 141 -4.45 7.35 -40.55
N LYS A 142 -4.61 8.51 -39.94
CA LYS A 142 -5.89 9.19 -39.81
C LYS A 142 -5.96 10.27 -40.89
N SER A 143 -7.01 10.24 -41.69
CA SER A 143 -7.32 11.28 -42.68
C SER A 143 -8.53 12.10 -42.25
N GLY A 144 -8.70 13.29 -42.83
CA GLY A 144 -9.93 14.08 -42.72
C GLY A 144 -11.18 13.37 -43.27
N ILE A 145 -12.31 14.09 -43.27
CA ILE A 145 -13.64 13.58 -43.68
C ILE A 145 -13.70 13.27 -45.18
N ASP A 146 -12.88 13.94 -45.99
CA ASP A 146 -12.87 13.71 -47.44
C ASP A 146 -12.26 12.35 -47.79
N PRO A 147 -12.89 11.59 -48.72
CA PRO A 147 -12.46 10.24 -49.06
C PRO A 147 -11.07 10.27 -49.71
N VAL A 148 -10.16 9.46 -49.18
CA VAL A 148 -8.82 9.29 -49.74
C VAL A 148 -8.92 8.37 -50.96
N ALA A 149 -9.00 8.96 -52.15
CA ALA A 149 -9.25 8.21 -53.39
C ALA A 149 -8.07 7.30 -53.83
N ASN A 150 -6.88 7.46 -53.24
CA ASN A 150 -5.65 6.81 -53.72
C ASN A 150 -4.84 6.04 -52.65
N PHE A 151 -5.36 5.90 -51.42
CA PHE A 151 -4.58 5.26 -50.35
C PHE A 151 -4.64 3.73 -50.44
N ASN A 152 -3.50 3.08 -50.63
CA ASN A 152 -3.42 1.62 -50.69
C ASN A 152 -3.32 1.03 -49.27
N GLY A 153 -4.46 0.93 -48.59
CA GLY A 153 -4.55 0.51 -47.18
C GLY A 153 -5.86 -0.17 -46.81
N LEU A 154 -5.85 -0.87 -45.68
CA LEU A 154 -7.03 -1.48 -45.08
C LEU A 154 -7.79 -0.43 -44.26
N LEU A 155 -9.07 -0.22 -44.58
CA LEU A 155 -9.94 0.65 -43.78
C LEU A 155 -10.32 -0.07 -42.48
N LEU A 156 -9.89 0.46 -41.33
CA LEU A 156 -10.17 -0.13 -40.02
C LEU A 156 -11.43 0.43 -39.38
N SER A 157 -11.70 1.71 -39.58
CA SER A 157 -12.90 2.37 -39.07
C SER A 157 -13.20 3.64 -39.85
N SER A 158 -14.48 3.87 -40.14
CA SER A 158 -15.00 5.15 -40.63
C SER A 158 -15.95 5.71 -39.57
N GLY A 159 -15.52 6.75 -38.87
CA GLY A 159 -16.36 7.46 -37.90
C GLY A 159 -17.06 8.66 -38.55
N SER A 160 -18.38 8.78 -38.41
CA SER A 160 -19.09 9.97 -38.88
C SER A 160 -18.59 11.20 -38.12
N GLY A 161 -17.79 12.04 -38.78
CA GLY A 161 -17.27 13.30 -38.24
C GLY A 161 -15.84 13.28 -37.70
N THR A 162 -15.19 12.12 -37.53
CA THR A 162 -13.82 12.02 -36.99
C THR A 162 -12.74 11.69 -38.02
N GLY A 163 -13.13 11.42 -39.27
CA GLY A 163 -12.21 11.04 -40.35
C GLY A 163 -12.06 9.53 -40.53
N ASN A 164 -11.34 9.11 -41.58
CA ASN A 164 -11.08 7.71 -41.88
C ASN A 164 -9.77 7.24 -41.24
N ILE A 165 -9.77 5.99 -40.76
CA ILE A 165 -8.58 5.34 -40.19
C ILE A 165 -8.15 4.23 -41.14
N ILE A 166 -6.96 4.38 -41.70
CA ILE A 166 -6.43 3.49 -42.72
C ILE A 166 -5.11 2.90 -42.23
N GLU A 167 -5.00 1.57 -42.27
CA GLU A 167 -3.75 0.86 -42.06
C GLU A 167 -3.06 0.61 -43.41
N PRO A 168 -1.88 1.18 -43.66
CA PRO A 168 -1.17 0.92 -44.92
C PRO A 168 -0.85 -0.56 -45.10
N ILE A 169 -1.00 -1.10 -46.31
CA ILE A 169 -0.69 -2.53 -46.59
C ILE A 169 0.76 -2.87 -46.21
N SER A 170 1.70 -1.93 -46.40
CA SER A 170 3.11 -2.08 -46.02
C SER A 170 3.34 -2.09 -44.50
N ALA A 171 2.42 -1.56 -43.70
CA ALA A 171 2.49 -1.52 -42.25
C ALA A 171 1.88 -2.77 -41.58
N VAL A 172 0.94 -3.46 -42.24
CA VAL A 172 0.26 -4.67 -41.72
C VAL A 172 1.22 -5.70 -41.11
N PRO A 173 2.26 -6.19 -41.82
CA PRO A 173 3.14 -7.23 -41.25
C PRO A 173 3.95 -6.73 -40.04
N LEU A 174 4.22 -5.43 -39.94
CA LEU A 174 4.92 -4.85 -38.79
C LEU A 174 3.97 -4.62 -37.62
N ASN A 175 2.70 -4.25 -37.89
CA ASN A 175 1.66 -4.12 -36.88
C ASN A 175 1.33 -5.46 -36.23
N ASP A 176 1.25 -6.54 -37.03
CA ASP A 176 0.99 -7.88 -36.51
C ASP A 176 2.15 -8.37 -35.62
N GLN A 177 3.40 -8.12 -36.04
CA GLN A 177 4.58 -8.37 -35.21
C GLN A 177 4.63 -7.51 -33.94
N LEU A 178 4.14 -6.27 -33.99
CA LEU A 178 4.06 -5.39 -32.82
C LEU A 178 3.05 -5.93 -31.81
N LEU A 179 1.89 -6.39 -32.28
CA LEU A 179 0.87 -6.98 -31.42
C LEU A 179 1.39 -8.26 -30.74
N GLU A 180 2.07 -9.13 -31.50
CA GLU A 180 2.75 -10.31 -30.96
C GLU A 180 3.81 -9.92 -29.91
N ALA A 181 4.65 -8.93 -30.21
CA ALA A 181 5.68 -8.45 -29.27
C ALA A 181 5.06 -7.89 -27.98
N LYS A 182 3.92 -7.17 -28.08
CA LYS A 182 3.18 -6.67 -26.91
C LYS A 182 2.57 -7.80 -26.08
N SER A 183 2.03 -8.84 -26.72
CA SER A 183 1.59 -10.06 -26.03
C SER A 183 2.75 -10.72 -25.29
N SER A 184 3.91 -10.83 -25.94
CA SER A 184 5.13 -11.40 -25.34
C SER A 184 5.60 -10.62 -24.10
N VAL A 185 5.44 -9.28 -24.09
CA VAL A 185 5.69 -8.45 -22.90
C VAL A 185 4.72 -8.81 -21.78
N ALA A 186 3.41 -8.85 -22.07
CA ALA A 186 2.40 -9.19 -21.06
C ALA A 186 2.65 -10.58 -20.45
N ASP A 187 2.97 -11.58 -21.27
CA ASP A 187 3.29 -12.93 -20.81
C ASP A 187 4.53 -12.95 -19.90
N ALA A 188 5.58 -12.20 -20.26
CA ALA A 188 6.80 -12.11 -19.46
C ALA A 188 6.58 -11.35 -18.14
N GLU A 189 5.68 -10.38 -18.12
CA GLU A 189 5.27 -9.68 -16.89
C GLU A 189 4.51 -10.61 -15.95
N VAL A 190 3.57 -11.40 -16.48
CA VAL A 190 2.84 -12.42 -15.71
C VAL A 190 3.79 -13.47 -15.14
N GLU A 191 4.81 -13.91 -15.90
CA GLU A 191 5.83 -14.85 -15.44
C GLU A 191 6.57 -14.30 -14.20
N VAL A 192 7.05 -13.04 -14.26
CA VAL A 192 7.73 -12.38 -13.12
C VAL A 192 6.83 -12.27 -11.90
N LEU A 193 5.57 -11.86 -12.08
CA LEU A 193 4.62 -11.73 -10.97
C LEU A 193 4.24 -13.10 -10.38
N SER A 194 4.19 -14.15 -11.22
CA SER A 194 3.95 -15.52 -10.77
C SER A 194 5.07 -16.00 -9.85
N GLU A 195 6.34 -15.71 -10.16
CA GLU A 195 7.48 -16.07 -9.31
C GLU A 195 7.43 -15.37 -7.94
N ILE A 196 7.00 -14.11 -7.90
CA ILE A 196 6.79 -13.39 -6.63
C ILE A 196 5.64 -14.04 -5.86
N THR A 197 4.54 -14.34 -6.54
CA THR A 197 3.36 -14.97 -5.94
C THR A 197 3.71 -16.32 -5.31
N GLU A 198 4.48 -17.16 -6.00
CA GLU A 198 4.94 -18.45 -5.46
C GLU A 198 5.85 -18.27 -4.24
N LYS A 199 6.75 -17.27 -4.25
CA LYS A 199 7.55 -16.92 -3.06
C LYS A 199 6.72 -16.37 -1.92
N MET A 200 5.57 -15.77 -2.19
CA MET A 200 4.66 -15.32 -1.14
C MET A 200 3.91 -16.50 -0.53
N LYS A 201 3.50 -17.47 -1.36
CA LYS A 201 2.75 -18.66 -0.94
C LYS A 201 3.45 -19.47 0.16
N THR A 202 4.78 -19.47 0.20
CA THR A 202 5.55 -20.20 1.22
C THR A 202 5.27 -19.74 2.64
N ASP A 203 4.89 -18.47 2.84
CA ASP A 203 4.79 -17.86 4.16
C ASP A 203 3.48 -17.05 4.37
N LEU A 204 2.40 -17.39 3.66
CA LEU A 204 1.15 -16.61 3.67
C LEU A 204 0.55 -16.44 5.07
N ASP A 205 0.51 -17.51 5.86
CA ASP A 205 -0.07 -17.45 7.20
C ASP A 205 0.75 -16.55 8.14
N GLY A 206 2.07 -16.52 7.96
CA GLY A 206 2.97 -15.60 8.66
C GLY A 206 2.68 -14.14 8.29
N MET A 207 2.48 -13.85 7.00
CA MET A 207 2.12 -12.51 6.53
C MET A 207 0.72 -12.07 6.99
N GLU A 208 -0.25 -12.97 7.00
CA GLU A 208 -1.61 -12.68 7.47
C GLU A 208 -1.64 -12.36 8.97
N ASN A 209 -0.95 -13.17 9.77
CA ASN A 209 -0.83 -12.94 11.21
C ASN A 209 -0.05 -11.64 11.50
N LEU A 210 0.98 -11.34 10.72
CA LEU A 210 1.69 -10.07 10.81
C LEU A 210 0.77 -8.88 10.50
N LEU A 211 0.02 -8.93 9.39
CA LEU A 211 -0.93 -7.87 9.02
C LEU A 211 -1.94 -7.63 10.15
N ARG A 212 -2.52 -8.70 10.71
CA ARG A 212 -3.45 -8.61 11.85
C ARG A 212 -2.81 -7.94 13.06
N SER A 213 -1.60 -8.37 13.41
CA SER A 213 -0.85 -7.83 14.56
C SER A 213 -0.48 -6.36 14.38
N VAL A 214 -0.12 -5.94 13.16
CA VAL A 214 0.18 -4.54 12.84
C VAL A 214 -1.07 -3.67 12.92
N ILE A 215 -2.23 -4.16 12.45
CA ILE A 215 -3.52 -3.47 12.59
C ILE A 215 -3.89 -3.32 14.08
N GLU A 216 -3.74 -4.36 14.88
CA GLU A 216 -3.99 -4.29 16.32
C GLU A 216 -3.07 -3.29 17.02
N LEU A 217 -1.78 -3.28 16.66
CA LEU A 217 -0.82 -2.32 17.19
C LEU A 217 -1.18 -0.88 16.80
N ASP A 218 -1.65 -0.64 15.58
CA ASP A 218 -2.09 0.69 15.15
C ASP A 218 -3.31 1.16 15.97
N VAL A 219 -4.28 0.27 16.24
CA VAL A 219 -5.42 0.57 17.13
C VAL A 219 -4.93 0.96 18.53
N VAL A 220 -3.95 0.24 19.08
CA VAL A 220 -3.34 0.58 20.39
C VAL A 220 -2.65 1.94 20.33
N ASN A 221 -1.84 2.20 19.30
CA ASN A 221 -1.14 3.46 19.08
C ASN A 221 -2.12 4.64 18.91
N ALA A 222 -3.23 4.45 18.21
CA ALA A 222 -4.29 5.43 18.04
C ALA A 222 -4.96 5.76 19.38
N ARG A 223 -5.30 4.75 20.19
CA ARG A 223 -5.88 4.95 21.54
C ARG A 223 -4.91 5.67 22.47
N ALA A 224 -3.63 5.29 22.46
CA ALA A 224 -2.60 5.95 23.25
C ALA A 224 -2.43 7.42 22.84
N SER A 225 -2.34 7.69 21.53
CA SER A 225 -2.23 9.05 20.99
C SER A 225 -3.46 9.89 21.34
N TYR A 226 -4.66 9.33 21.21
CA TYR A 226 -5.91 9.99 21.62
C TYR A 226 -5.96 10.30 23.12
N GLY A 227 -5.52 9.36 23.97
CA GLY A 227 -5.39 9.59 25.40
C GLY A 227 -4.44 10.75 25.71
N LEU A 228 -3.25 10.75 25.09
CA LEU A 228 -2.25 11.81 25.29
C LEU A 228 -2.73 13.19 24.82
N THR A 229 -3.41 13.29 23.68
CA THR A 229 -3.95 14.58 23.20
C THR A 229 -5.02 15.14 24.13
N LEU A 230 -5.80 14.28 24.77
CA LEU A 230 -6.76 14.68 25.80
C LEU A 230 -6.12 14.91 27.17
N GLY A 231 -4.85 14.54 27.38
CA GLY A 231 -4.24 14.53 28.71
C GLY A 231 -4.90 13.49 29.64
N GLY A 232 -5.42 12.41 29.05
CA GLY A 232 -6.05 11.32 29.76
C GLY A 232 -5.04 10.50 30.56
N THR A 233 -5.51 9.94 31.66
CA THR A 233 -4.76 9.01 32.50
C THR A 233 -5.40 7.63 32.41
N PRO A 234 -4.61 6.53 32.44
CA PRO A 234 -5.18 5.20 32.53
C PRO A 234 -6.01 5.07 33.81
N PRO A 235 -7.14 4.35 33.78
CA PRO A 235 -7.97 4.16 34.96
C PRO A 235 -7.34 3.16 35.93
N ASP A 236 -7.60 3.34 37.22
CA ASP A 236 -7.21 2.37 38.22
C ASP A 236 -8.26 1.25 38.31
N LEU A 237 -7.80 0.00 38.22
CA LEU A 237 -8.63 -1.19 38.42
C LEU A 237 -8.45 -1.69 39.84
N LEU A 238 -9.52 -1.65 40.64
CA LEU A 238 -9.51 -2.15 42.00
C LEU A 238 -10.25 -3.50 42.04
N LEU A 239 -9.56 -4.52 42.54
CA LEU A 239 -10.18 -5.78 42.90
C LEU A 239 -10.75 -5.64 44.32
N VAL A 240 -12.06 -5.75 44.47
CA VAL A 240 -12.70 -5.74 45.80
C VAL A 240 -13.17 -7.14 46.10
N ASP A 241 -12.65 -7.74 47.17
CA ASP A 241 -13.20 -8.96 47.74
C ASP A 241 -14.41 -8.58 48.60
N ASP A 242 -15.56 -9.19 48.30
CA ASP A 242 -16.81 -8.99 49.03
C ASP A 242 -16.70 -9.63 50.42
N GLU A 243 -16.03 -9.00 51.39
CA GLU A 243 -16.35 -9.06 52.83
C GLU A 243 -15.75 -7.81 53.54
N ASN A 244 -16.62 -6.90 53.96
CA ASN A 244 -16.41 -5.85 54.97
C ASN A 244 -14.98 -5.26 55.11
N ALA A 245 -14.62 -4.26 54.29
CA ALA A 245 -13.46 -3.42 54.58
C ALA A 245 -13.73 -1.95 54.27
N SER A 246 -13.72 -1.15 55.34
CA SER A 246 -13.71 0.31 55.33
C SER A 246 -12.59 0.85 54.42
N PHE A 247 -12.92 1.87 53.65
CA PHE A 247 -12.03 2.54 52.71
C PHE A 247 -10.75 3.07 53.39
N SER A 248 -9.60 2.53 53.00
CA SER A 248 -8.28 3.18 53.12
C SER A 248 -7.52 2.97 51.81
N PRO A 249 -7.03 4.01 51.13
CA PRO A 249 -6.30 3.86 49.88
C PRO A 249 -4.83 3.58 50.18
N GLU A 250 -4.45 2.31 50.34
CA GLU A 250 -3.04 1.90 50.35
C GLU A 250 -2.70 1.14 49.07
N ILE A 251 -1.65 1.62 48.41
CA ILE A 251 -1.13 1.17 47.11
C ILE A 251 -0.50 -0.21 47.28
N ILE A 252 -1.09 -1.24 46.67
CA ILE A 252 -0.55 -2.61 46.71
C ILE A 252 0.53 -2.76 45.63
N SER A 253 1.76 -3.04 46.06
CA SER A 253 2.89 -3.43 45.21
C SER A 253 2.86 -4.94 44.92
N PRO A 254 3.28 -5.42 43.73
CA PRO A 254 3.09 -6.81 43.34
C PRO A 254 4.27 -7.68 43.78
N LYS A 255 4.15 -8.39 44.91
CA LYS A 255 4.97 -9.58 45.19
C LYS A 255 4.17 -10.63 45.98
N GLU A 256 4.26 -11.86 45.47
CA GLU A 256 4.05 -13.16 46.12
C GLU A 256 2.78 -13.98 45.81
N ASN A 257 3.04 -15.03 45.01
CA ASN A 257 2.63 -16.43 45.11
C ASN A 257 1.14 -16.82 45.02
N PHE A 258 0.78 -17.34 43.84
CA PHE A 258 -0.44 -18.09 43.57
C PHE A 258 -0.31 -19.52 44.11
N SER A 259 -1.06 -19.85 45.16
CA SER A 259 -1.47 -21.22 45.44
C SER A 259 -2.79 -21.24 46.19
N GLU A 260 -3.77 -21.90 45.56
CA GLU A 260 -5.06 -22.35 46.09
C GLU A 260 -6.06 -21.28 46.55
N LEU A 261 -6.94 -20.89 45.63
CA LEU A 261 -8.20 -20.21 45.98
C LEU A 261 -9.37 -21.03 45.45
N SER A 262 -10.08 -21.62 46.40
CA SER A 262 -11.40 -22.23 46.25
C SER A 262 -12.39 -21.23 45.64
N TYR A 263 -13.17 -21.70 44.66
CA TYR A 263 -14.21 -20.92 43.99
C TYR A 263 -15.36 -20.60 44.95
N SER A 264 -15.25 -19.52 45.73
CA SER A 264 -16.34 -19.01 46.57
C SER A 264 -16.14 -17.54 46.97
N SER A 265 -16.18 -16.65 45.98
CA SER A 265 -16.60 -15.25 46.15
C SER A 265 -16.66 -14.61 44.77
N ARG A 266 -17.76 -13.93 44.45
CA ARG A 266 -17.97 -13.32 43.13
C ARG A 266 -17.10 -12.06 43.08
N ARG A 267 -15.79 -12.20 42.82
CA ARG A 267 -14.86 -11.07 42.73
C ARG A 267 -15.37 -10.04 41.73
N GLN A 268 -15.74 -8.86 42.21
CA GLN A 268 -16.21 -7.76 41.38
C GLN A 268 -15.07 -6.76 41.20
N TRP A 269 -14.63 -6.58 39.96
CA TRP A 269 -13.72 -5.51 39.60
C TRP A 269 -14.47 -4.17 39.64
N LYS A 270 -13.97 -3.21 40.41
CA LYS A 270 -14.47 -1.83 40.40
C LYS A 270 -13.51 -0.95 39.59
N LEU A 271 -14.08 -0.21 38.65
CA LEU A 271 -13.35 0.77 37.84
C LEU A 271 -13.42 2.13 38.52
N CYS A 272 -12.29 2.61 39.06
CA CYS A 272 -12.23 3.92 39.68
C CYS A 272 -11.86 4.98 38.64
N LEU A 273 -12.77 5.93 38.42
CA LEU A 273 -12.58 6.99 37.44
C LEU A 273 -12.67 8.39 38.11
N PRO A 274 -11.73 8.76 38.99
CA PRO A 274 -11.69 10.11 39.54
C PRO A 274 -11.38 11.12 38.42
N LYS A 275 -12.08 12.27 38.42
CA LYS A 275 -11.86 13.38 37.46
C LYS A 275 -12.08 13.01 35.99
N VAL A 276 -13.09 12.18 35.70
CA VAL A 276 -13.53 11.95 34.31
C VAL A 276 -14.15 13.21 33.75
N HIS A 277 -13.64 13.62 32.60
CA HIS A 277 -14.24 14.69 31.80
C HIS A 277 -14.88 14.07 30.57
N HIS A 278 -16.07 14.54 30.22
CA HIS A 278 -16.69 14.16 28.96
C HIS A 278 -15.85 14.70 27.80
N PRO A 279 -15.38 13.85 26.86
CA PRO A 279 -14.38 14.26 25.86
C PRO A 279 -14.84 15.42 24.98
N LEU A 280 -16.11 15.44 24.57
CA LEU A 280 -16.66 16.55 23.78
C LEU A 280 -16.74 17.87 24.56
N LEU A 281 -17.07 17.80 25.86
CA LEU A 281 -17.17 19.01 26.69
C LEU A 281 -15.78 19.56 27.01
N LEU A 282 -14.80 18.68 27.21
CA LEU A 282 -13.40 19.06 27.41
C LEU A 282 -12.84 19.76 26.17
N GLN A 283 -13.15 19.26 24.97
CA GLN A 283 -12.72 19.88 23.72
C GLN A 283 -13.37 21.26 23.50
N GLN A 284 -14.69 21.37 23.71
CA GLN A 284 -15.39 22.65 23.64
C GLN A 284 -14.79 23.66 24.64
N HIS A 285 -14.55 23.24 25.88
CA HIS A 285 -13.95 24.10 26.89
C HIS A 285 -12.55 24.59 26.50
N ARG A 286 -11.70 23.71 25.94
CA ARG A 286 -10.38 24.09 25.43
C ARG A 286 -10.46 25.10 24.28
N HIS A 287 -11.43 24.94 23.37
CA HIS A 287 -11.67 25.89 22.28
C HIS A 287 -12.07 27.26 22.82
N TYR A 288 -13.04 27.32 23.74
CA TYR A 288 -13.44 28.57 24.38
C TYR A 288 -12.28 29.27 25.09
N LEU A 289 -11.42 28.51 25.78
CA LEU A 289 -10.24 29.08 26.43
C LEU A 289 -9.21 29.63 25.41
N GLN A 290 -9.07 28.98 24.24
CA GLN A 290 -8.18 29.48 23.18
C GLN A 290 -8.71 30.77 22.56
N GLU A 291 -10.00 30.83 22.25
CA GLU A 291 -10.66 32.05 21.75
C GLU A 291 -10.55 33.19 22.76
N ALA A 292 -10.92 32.95 24.02
CA ALA A 292 -10.82 33.97 25.07
C ALA A 292 -9.38 34.47 25.27
N ARG A 293 -8.37 33.59 25.18
CA ARG A 293 -6.96 33.99 25.24
C ARG A 293 -6.54 34.84 24.05
N LYS A 294 -7.06 34.52 22.85
CA LYS A 294 -6.80 35.29 21.63
C LYS A 294 -7.42 36.67 21.72
N ASP A 295 -8.68 36.77 22.16
CA ASP A 295 -9.39 38.04 22.35
C ASP A 295 -8.66 38.94 23.36
N VAL A 296 -8.15 38.36 24.46
CA VAL A 296 -7.34 39.10 25.44
C VAL A 296 -6.03 39.58 24.83
N ALA A 297 -5.32 38.74 24.07
CA ALA A 297 -4.07 39.12 23.42
C ALA A 297 -4.29 40.26 22.42
N ASP A 298 -5.34 40.19 21.60
CA ASP A 298 -5.70 41.22 20.62
C ASP A 298 -6.10 42.53 21.31
N ALA A 299 -6.81 42.47 22.45
CA ALA A 299 -7.17 43.65 23.23
C ALA A 299 -5.96 44.33 23.91
N THR A 300 -4.92 43.56 24.25
CA THR A 300 -3.67 44.09 24.85
C THR A 300 -2.63 44.58 23.82
N ALA A 301 -2.86 44.33 22.53
CA ALA A 301 -1.98 44.76 21.44
C ALA A 301 -2.32 46.14 20.86
N VAL A 302 -3.33 46.81 21.42
CA VAL A 302 -3.79 48.19 21.10
C VAL A 302 -3.27 49.15 22.16
#